data_AF-A0A836R9V0-F1
#
_entry.id   AF-A0A836R9V0-F1
#
_cell.length_a   1.000
_cell.length_b   1.000
_cell.length_c   1.000
_cell.angle_alpha   90.00
_cell.angle_beta   90.00
_cell.angle_gamma   90.00
#
_symmetry.space_group_name_H-M   'P 1'
#
loop_
_entity.id
_entity.type
_entity.pdbx_description
1 polymer ?
#
loop_
_entity_poly.entity_id
_entity_poly.type
_entity_poly.pdbx_seq_one_letter_code
_entity_poly.pdbx_strand_id
1 'polypeptide(L)'
;MEAVSSMISFAVAYYALKAYKLTQNKSLMHLYFGFSVLGAGMLTRIFSTVYAFILAREVSMTIRGLIYMIGIIYGIMRTIAYFLFTLVYIERTRRLSAETLNLALMPFIINPYFEFIQMTLLIYVSTQAIMNFIEIRNINSLLISTGFILLLISHLLFMSSIIESSYYFMGHATQLLGFICMLIMLTKAGRKK
;
A
#
# COMPACT_ATOMS: atom_id res chain seq x y z
N MET A 1 -15.04 -1.14 5.52
CA MET A 1 -14.29 -0.71 4.31
C MET A 1 -13.10 -1.61 3.99
N GLU A 2 -12.44 -2.20 5.00
CA GLU A 2 -11.28 -3.08 4.77
C GLU A 2 -11.61 -4.34 3.93
N ALA A 3 -12.81 -4.92 4.05
CA ALA A 3 -13.22 -6.08 3.24
C ALA A 3 -13.24 -5.75 1.74
N VAL A 4 -13.85 -4.62 1.38
CA VAL A 4 -13.89 -4.13 -0.01
C VAL A 4 -12.48 -3.82 -0.49
N SER A 5 -11.68 -3.15 0.34
CA SER A 5 -10.27 -2.82 0.03
C SER A 5 -9.41 -4.07 -0.17
N SER A 6 -9.63 -5.12 0.62
CA SER A 6 -8.98 -6.41 0.47
C SER A 6 -9.36 -7.09 -0.84
N MET A 7 -10.66 -7.13 -1.18
CA MET A 7 -11.13 -7.69 -2.45
C MET A 7 -10.50 -6.95 -3.64
N ILE A 8 -10.45 -5.62 -3.59
CA ILE A 8 -9.80 -4.80 -4.61
C ILE A 8 -8.30 -5.09 -4.65
N SER A 9 -7.62 -5.17 -3.51
CA SER A 9 -6.20 -5.49 -3.44
C SER A 9 -5.87 -6.84 -4.10
N PHE A 10 -6.69 -7.87 -3.86
CA PHE A 10 -6.54 -9.15 -4.56
C PHE A 10 -6.87 -9.08 -6.05
N ALA A 11 -7.86 -8.30 -6.45
CA ALA A 11 -8.14 -8.06 -7.87
C ALA A 11 -6.95 -7.37 -8.56
N VAL A 12 -6.37 -6.36 -7.91
CA VAL A 12 -5.15 -5.67 -8.38
C VAL A 12 -4.01 -6.65 -8.52
N ALA A 13 -3.78 -7.50 -7.51
CA ALA A 13 -2.76 -8.54 -7.56
C ALA A 13 -2.99 -9.51 -8.72
N TYR A 14 -4.22 -10.00 -8.91
CA TYR A 14 -4.57 -10.89 -10.02
C TYR A 14 -4.24 -10.27 -11.38
N TYR A 15 -4.61 -9.00 -11.61
CA TYR A 15 -4.29 -8.31 -12.86
C TYR A 15 -2.79 -8.03 -13.02
N ALA A 16 -2.07 -7.74 -11.94
CA ALA A 16 -0.60 -7.60 -11.97
C ALA A 16 0.08 -8.91 -12.37
N LEU A 17 -0.35 -10.06 -11.83
CA LEU A 17 0.16 -11.38 -12.21
C LEU A 17 -0.16 -11.71 -13.68
N LYS A 18 -1.37 -11.41 -14.13
CA LYS A 18 -1.75 -11.60 -15.53
C LYS A 18 -0.88 -10.76 -16.47
N ALA A 19 -0.68 -9.47 -16.15
CA ALA A 19 0.17 -8.59 -16.94
C ALA A 19 1.65 -9.02 -16.88
N TYR A 20 2.12 -9.54 -15.75
CA TYR A 20 3.47 -10.09 -15.61
C TYR A 20 3.68 -11.28 -16.55
N LYS A 21 2.73 -12.24 -16.60
CA LYS A 21 2.85 -13.40 -17.50
C LYS A 21 2.98 -12.99 -18.97
N LEU A 22 2.34 -11.88 -19.37
CA LEU A 22 2.38 -11.36 -20.74
C LEU A 22 3.64 -10.55 -21.07
N THR A 23 4.13 -9.76 -20.11
CA THR A 23 5.22 -8.79 -20.35
C THR A 23 6.59 -9.23 -19.80
N GLN A 24 6.60 -10.25 -18.93
CA GLN A 24 7.77 -10.74 -18.18
C GLN A 24 8.52 -9.63 -17.40
N ASN A 25 7.86 -8.53 -17.09
CA ASN A 25 8.48 -7.40 -16.39
C ASN A 25 8.47 -7.62 -14.87
N LYS A 26 9.67 -7.79 -14.27
CA LYS A 26 9.87 -8.00 -12.82
C LYS A 26 9.18 -6.96 -11.93
N SER A 27 8.98 -5.73 -12.39
CA SER A 27 8.22 -4.69 -11.67
C SER A 27 6.78 -5.12 -11.36
N LEU A 28 6.11 -5.81 -12.31
CA LEU A 28 4.73 -6.27 -12.11
C LEU A 28 4.64 -7.44 -11.12
N MET A 29 5.71 -8.23 -11.03
CA MET A 29 5.80 -9.30 -10.03
C MET A 29 5.88 -8.73 -8.60
N HIS A 30 6.68 -7.68 -8.38
CA HIS A 30 6.75 -6.99 -7.09
C HIS A 30 5.40 -6.33 -6.73
N LEU A 31 4.70 -5.74 -7.72
CA LEU A 31 3.34 -5.23 -7.51
C LEU A 31 2.36 -6.34 -7.12
N TYR A 32 2.41 -7.50 -7.79
CA TYR A 32 1.59 -8.65 -7.43
C TYR A 32 1.81 -9.05 -5.96
N PHE A 33 3.05 -9.25 -5.54
CA PHE A 33 3.35 -9.61 -4.16
C PHE A 33 2.94 -8.52 -3.17
N GLY A 34 3.22 -7.24 -3.46
CA GLY A 34 2.86 -6.12 -2.59
C GLY A 34 1.35 -6.02 -2.35
N PHE A 35 0.55 -6.09 -3.41
CA PHE A 35 -0.92 -6.06 -3.30
C PHE A 35 -1.50 -7.36 -2.69
N SER A 36 -0.85 -8.50 -2.88
CA SER A 36 -1.27 -9.76 -2.24
C SER A 36 -1.05 -9.72 -0.73
N VAL A 37 0.11 -9.24 -0.29
CA VAL A 37 0.44 -9.07 1.14
C VAL A 37 -0.47 -8.02 1.78
N LEU A 38 -0.75 -6.90 1.11
CA LEU A 38 -1.73 -5.90 1.57
C LEU A 38 -3.14 -6.49 1.75
N GLY A 39 -3.60 -7.26 0.76
CA GLY A 39 -4.90 -7.94 0.81
C GLY A 39 -4.98 -8.92 1.97
N ALA A 40 -3.96 -9.77 2.10
CA ALA A 40 -3.87 -10.73 3.19
C ALA A 40 -3.85 -10.04 4.57
N GLY A 41 -3.11 -8.93 4.71
CA GLY A 41 -3.08 -8.17 5.95
C GLY A 41 -4.45 -7.59 6.32
N MET A 42 -5.17 -7.06 5.33
CA MET A 42 -6.53 -6.56 5.54
C MET A 42 -7.50 -7.68 5.95
N LEU A 43 -7.40 -8.89 5.36
CA LEU A 43 -8.18 -10.05 5.81
C LEU A 43 -7.87 -10.44 7.24
N THR A 44 -6.59 -10.53 7.60
CA THR A 44 -6.17 -10.84 8.97
C THR A 44 -6.81 -9.87 9.95
N ARG A 45 -6.82 -8.57 9.64
CA ARG A 45 -7.46 -7.57 10.50
C ARG A 45 -8.97 -7.75 10.60
N ILE A 46 -9.67 -8.02 9.49
CA ILE A 46 -11.11 -8.27 9.49
C ILE A 46 -11.46 -9.46 10.36
N PHE A 47 -10.86 -10.63 10.10
CA PHE A 47 -11.14 -11.85 10.84
C PHE A 47 -10.83 -11.67 12.32
N SER A 48 -9.72 -11.03 12.63
CA SER A 48 -9.30 -10.84 14.01
C SER A 48 -10.16 -9.83 14.77
N THR A 49 -10.66 -8.78 14.10
CA THR A 49 -11.58 -7.82 14.71
C THR A 49 -12.96 -8.45 14.96
N VAL A 50 -13.46 -9.26 14.02
CA VAL A 50 -14.70 -10.01 14.19
C VAL A 50 -14.56 -11.04 15.32
N TYR A 51 -13.44 -11.75 15.38
CA TYR A 51 -13.14 -12.70 16.46
C TYR A 51 -13.09 -12.00 17.82
N ALA A 52 -12.38 -10.87 17.93
CA ALA A 52 -12.32 -10.08 19.16
C ALA A 52 -13.71 -9.58 19.57
N PHE A 53 -14.55 -9.16 18.62
CA PHE A 53 -15.92 -8.71 18.89
C PHE A 53 -16.82 -9.83 19.44
N ILE A 54 -16.72 -11.05 18.88
CA ILE A 54 -17.48 -12.21 19.35
C ILE A 54 -17.10 -12.59 20.79
N LEU A 55 -15.81 -12.50 21.14
CA LEU A 55 -15.31 -12.77 22.50
C LEU A 55 -15.58 -11.62 23.49
N ALA A 56 -15.85 -10.40 23.01
CA ALA A 56 -15.99 -9.19 23.82
C ALA A 56 -17.32 -9.08 24.58
N ARG A 57 -17.77 -10.16 25.23
CA ARG A 57 -18.81 -10.05 26.27
C ARG A 57 -18.30 -9.29 27.50
N GLU A 58 -16.99 -9.34 27.79
CA GLU A 58 -16.31 -8.48 28.77
C GLU A 58 -14.91 -8.11 28.25
N VAL A 59 -14.52 -6.83 28.37
CA VAL A 59 -13.20 -6.35 27.91
C VAL A 59 -12.13 -6.75 28.93
N SER A 60 -11.69 -8.00 28.87
CA SER A 60 -10.57 -8.51 29.67
C SER A 60 -9.22 -8.01 29.15
N MET A 61 -8.20 -8.02 30.01
CA MET A 61 -6.83 -7.64 29.67
C MET A 61 -6.26 -8.47 28.49
N THR A 62 -6.71 -9.73 28.37
CA THR A 62 -6.37 -10.66 27.29
C THR A 62 -6.86 -10.18 25.93
N ILE A 63 -8.08 -9.63 25.84
CA ILE A 63 -8.64 -9.12 24.58
C ILE A 63 -7.87 -7.88 24.11
N ARG A 64 -7.48 -6.99 25.04
CA ARG A 64 -6.63 -5.83 24.71
C ARG A 64 -5.27 -6.25 24.17
N GLY A 65 -4.63 -7.25 24.79
CA GLY A 65 -3.37 -7.83 24.30
C GLY A 65 -3.51 -8.45 22.91
N LEU A 66 -4.61 -9.16 22.65
CA LEU A 66 -4.91 -9.74 21.34
C LEU A 66 -5.04 -8.65 20.26
N ILE A 67 -5.84 -7.59 20.52
CA ILE A 67 -6.01 -6.45 19.60
C ILE A 67 -4.67 -5.79 19.27
N TYR A 68 -3.81 -5.62 20.27
CA TYR A 68 -2.47 -5.05 20.07
C TYR A 68 -1.60 -5.93 19.16
N MET A 69 -1.56 -7.25 19.40
CA MET A 69 -0.80 -8.19 18.57
C MET A 69 -1.30 -8.23 17.12
N ILE A 70 -2.61 -8.17 16.92
CA ILE A 70 -3.23 -8.05 15.59
C ILE A 70 -2.74 -6.78 14.89
N GLY A 71 -2.71 -5.66 15.62
CA GLY A 71 -2.19 -4.38 15.11
C GLY A 71 -0.74 -4.47 14.64
N ILE A 72 0.12 -5.15 15.40
CA ILE A 72 1.52 -5.37 15.02
C ILE A 72 1.62 -6.21 13.75
N ILE A 73 0.95 -7.36 13.69
CA ILE A 73 0.99 -8.27 12.52
C ILE A 73 0.53 -7.52 11.28
N TYR A 74 -0.56 -6.77 11.38
CA TYR A 74 -1.06 -5.95 10.29
C TYR A 74 -0.07 -4.86 9.86
N GLY A 75 0.55 -4.18 10.83
CA GLY A 75 1.61 -3.19 10.59
C GLY A 75 2.80 -3.78 9.82
N ILE A 76 3.27 -4.95 10.22
CA ILE A 76 4.38 -5.66 9.56
C ILE A 76 4.03 -6.00 8.12
N MET A 77 2.86 -6.61 7.88
CA MET A 77 2.43 -6.98 6.53
C MET A 77 2.33 -5.76 5.63
N ARG A 78 1.79 -4.66 6.14
CA ARG A 78 1.66 -3.41 5.40
C ARG A 78 3.03 -2.79 5.08
N THR A 79 3.97 -2.82 6.02
CA THR A 79 5.35 -2.38 5.78
C THR A 79 6.05 -3.21 4.69
N ILE A 80 5.90 -4.54 4.72
CA ILE A 80 6.44 -5.43 3.68
C ILE A 80 5.88 -5.03 2.29
N ALA A 81 4.59 -4.75 2.20
CA ALA A 81 3.98 -4.39 0.93
C ALA A 81 4.50 -3.05 0.37
N TYR A 82 4.65 -2.02 1.19
CA TYR A 82 5.21 -0.74 0.73
C TYR A 82 6.71 -0.84 0.43
N PHE A 83 7.43 -1.72 1.13
CA PHE A 83 8.80 -2.03 0.76
C PHE A 83 8.86 -2.65 -0.65
N LEU A 84 7.97 -3.60 -0.98
CA LEU A 84 7.87 -4.17 -2.32
C LEU A 84 7.53 -3.12 -3.39
N PHE A 85 6.67 -2.15 -3.09
CA PHE A 85 6.39 -1.03 -4.01
C PHE A 85 7.59 -0.10 -4.19
N THR A 86 8.41 0.06 -3.17
CA THR A 86 9.65 0.84 -3.24
C THR A 86 10.67 0.17 -4.16
N LEU A 87 10.82 -1.16 -4.07
CA LEU A 87 11.71 -1.93 -4.94
C LEU A 87 11.38 -1.75 -6.43
N VAL A 88 10.09 -1.66 -6.78
CA VAL A 88 9.65 -1.38 -8.16
C VAL A 88 10.28 -0.11 -8.71
N TYR A 89 10.33 0.95 -7.90
CA TYR A 89 10.90 2.22 -8.35
C TYR A 89 12.41 2.26 -8.26
N ILE A 90 13.04 1.60 -7.26
CA ILE A 90 14.51 1.48 -7.22
C ILE A 90 15.03 0.75 -8.46
N GLU A 91 14.45 -0.40 -8.81
CA GLU A 91 14.86 -1.16 -10.00
C GLU A 91 14.65 -0.36 -11.29
N ARG A 92 13.66 0.53 -11.31
CA ARG A 92 13.36 1.41 -12.43
C ARG A 92 14.33 2.57 -12.54
N THR A 93 14.63 3.27 -11.45
CA THR A 93 15.56 4.40 -11.44
C THR A 93 17.00 3.94 -11.68
N ARG A 94 17.38 2.74 -11.22
CA ARG A 94 18.68 2.12 -11.55
C ARG A 94 18.89 1.90 -13.06
N ARG A 95 17.81 1.79 -13.84
CA ARG A 95 17.88 1.69 -15.31
C ARG A 95 17.95 3.07 -16.00
N LEU A 96 17.55 4.14 -15.31
CA LEU A 96 17.47 5.50 -15.86
C LEU A 96 18.66 6.38 -15.46
N SER A 97 19.38 6.08 -14.37
CA SER A 97 20.58 6.82 -14.00
C SER A 97 21.61 5.97 -13.26
N ALA A 98 22.83 5.95 -13.80
CA ALA A 98 24.05 5.55 -13.10
C ALA A 98 24.65 6.69 -12.25
N GLU A 99 24.01 7.86 -12.20
CA GLU A 99 24.49 8.99 -11.42
C GLU A 99 23.40 9.51 -10.49
N THR A 100 23.74 9.60 -9.21
CA THR A 100 23.01 10.40 -8.21
C THR A 100 21.73 9.80 -7.63
N LEU A 101 21.79 8.59 -7.07
CA LEU A 101 20.79 8.19 -6.06
C LEU A 101 21.43 8.11 -4.69
N ASN A 102 21.46 9.30 -4.10
CA ASN A 102 21.81 9.57 -2.72
C ASN A 102 21.19 8.54 -1.77
N LEU A 103 22.09 7.86 -1.07
CA LEU A 103 21.89 7.02 0.12
C LEU A 103 21.30 7.79 1.33
N ALA A 104 20.75 8.98 1.11
CA ALA A 104 20.31 9.91 2.16
C ALA A 104 18.97 9.53 2.84
N LEU A 105 18.25 8.51 2.36
CA LEU A 105 16.99 8.06 2.95
C LEU A 105 17.13 6.77 3.79
N MET A 106 18.31 6.15 3.81
CA MET A 106 18.55 4.94 4.60
C MET A 106 18.37 5.13 6.12
N PRO A 107 18.65 6.30 6.74
CA PRO A 107 18.45 6.49 8.19
C PRO A 107 16.98 6.51 8.63
N PHE A 108 16.02 6.76 7.73
CA PHE A 108 14.60 6.81 8.07
C PHE A 108 13.90 5.44 8.05
N ILE A 109 14.59 4.39 7.59
CA ILE A 109 14.03 3.04 7.45
C ILE A 109 13.98 2.31 8.81
N ILE A 110 14.63 2.85 9.84
CA ILE A 110 14.85 2.18 11.14
C ILE A 110 14.32 3.07 12.29
N ASN A 111 13.01 3.31 12.36
CA ASN A 111 12.37 3.93 13.52
C ASN A 111 11.05 3.21 13.84
N PRO A 112 10.82 2.68 15.07
CA PRO A 112 9.80 1.67 15.36
C PRO A 112 8.35 2.19 15.47
N TYR A 113 7.94 3.14 14.63
CA TYR A 113 6.52 3.43 14.41
C TYR A 113 6.15 3.05 12.98
N PHE A 114 5.40 1.96 12.82
CA PHE A 114 5.02 1.41 11.51
C PHE A 114 4.44 2.47 10.56
N GLU A 115 3.63 3.41 11.07
CA GLU A 115 3.03 4.46 10.24
C GLU A 115 4.07 5.44 9.66
N PHE A 116 5.10 5.80 10.43
CA PHE A 116 6.16 6.69 9.95
C PHE A 116 7.01 6.02 8.87
N ILE A 117 7.39 4.75 9.04
CA ILE A 117 8.12 3.99 8.01
C ILE A 117 7.28 3.93 6.72
N GLN A 118 6.00 3.60 6.86
CA GLN A 118 5.09 3.47 5.72
C GLN A 118 4.90 4.80 5.00
N MET A 119 4.78 5.90 5.74
CA MET A 119 4.73 7.24 5.17
C MET A 119 6.03 7.61 4.45
N THR A 120 7.20 7.36 5.02
CA THR A 120 8.48 7.63 4.34
C THR A 120 8.58 6.87 3.02
N LEU A 121 8.23 5.58 3.01
CA LEU A 121 8.21 4.77 1.80
C LEU A 121 7.19 5.30 0.78
N LEU A 122 5.99 5.68 1.24
CA LEU A 122 4.96 6.23 0.36
C LEU A 122 5.32 7.61 -0.19
N ILE A 123 6.01 8.47 0.56
CA ILE A 123 6.53 9.74 0.08
C ILE A 123 7.50 9.47 -1.07
N TYR A 124 8.49 8.58 -0.85
CA TYR A 124 9.45 8.22 -1.89
C TYR A 124 8.77 7.67 -3.15
N VAL A 125 7.90 6.68 -2.99
CA VAL A 125 7.19 6.04 -4.11
C VAL A 125 6.29 7.05 -4.84
N SER A 126 5.60 7.94 -4.11
CA SER A 126 4.75 8.97 -4.71
C SER A 126 5.58 9.96 -5.52
N THR A 127 6.72 10.44 -5.01
CA THR A 127 7.63 11.33 -5.74
C THR A 127 8.14 10.66 -7.01
N GLN A 128 8.58 9.41 -6.93
CA GLN A 128 9.04 8.66 -8.11
C GLN A 128 7.90 8.42 -9.13
N ALA A 129 6.68 8.17 -8.65
CA ALA A 129 5.51 8.04 -9.51
C ALA A 129 5.17 9.35 -10.24
N ILE A 130 5.28 10.49 -9.54
CA ILE A 130 5.09 11.83 -10.11
C ILE A 130 6.16 12.11 -11.17
N MET A 131 7.44 11.90 -10.86
CA MET A 131 8.55 12.09 -11.82
C MET A 131 8.32 11.27 -13.08
N ASN A 132 7.97 9.99 -12.92
CA ASN A 132 7.63 9.12 -14.03
C ASN A 132 6.42 9.62 -14.85
N PHE A 133 5.40 10.18 -14.20
CA PHE A 133 4.27 10.77 -14.91
C PHE A 133 4.67 12.01 -15.71
N ILE A 134 5.53 12.86 -15.16
CA ILE A 134 6.04 14.07 -15.83
C ILE A 134 6.84 13.69 -17.09
N GLU A 135 7.61 12.59 -17.02
CA GLU A 135 8.45 12.10 -18.11
C GLU A 135 7.63 11.42 -19.22
N ILE A 136 6.77 10.45 -18.88
CA ILE A 136 6.04 9.64 -19.88
C ILE A 136 4.74 10.31 -20.33
N ARG A 137 4.12 11.15 -19.49
CA ARG A 137 2.85 11.85 -19.73
C ARG A 137 1.70 10.97 -20.23
N ASN A 138 1.57 9.76 -19.66
CA ASN A 138 0.53 8.79 -20.03
C ASN A 138 -0.56 8.67 -18.94
N ILE A 139 -1.81 8.41 -19.34
CA ILE A 139 -2.92 8.12 -18.43
C ILE A 139 -2.61 6.99 -17.45
N ASN A 140 -1.86 5.98 -17.87
CA ASN A 140 -1.45 4.90 -16.99
C ASN A 140 -0.47 5.39 -15.90
N SER A 141 0.50 6.22 -16.26
CA SER A 141 1.41 6.81 -15.27
C SER A 141 0.70 7.79 -14.33
N LEU A 142 -0.31 8.51 -14.82
CA LEU A 142 -1.15 9.39 -13.99
C LEU A 142 -1.94 8.58 -12.96
N LEU A 143 -2.56 7.47 -13.36
CA LEU A 143 -3.33 6.63 -12.44
C LEU A 143 -2.45 6.05 -11.32
N ILE A 144 -1.19 5.72 -11.62
CA ILE A 144 -0.24 5.23 -10.61
C ILE A 144 0.14 6.33 -9.64
N SER A 145 0.50 7.52 -10.15
CA SER A 145 0.90 8.64 -9.30
C SER A 145 -0.25 9.09 -8.41
N THR A 146 -1.45 9.28 -8.98
CA THR A 146 -2.67 9.59 -8.22
C THR A 146 -2.97 8.50 -7.18
N GLY A 147 -2.82 7.22 -7.54
CA GLY A 147 -3.03 6.10 -6.62
C GLY A 147 -2.11 6.17 -5.39
N PHE A 148 -0.81 6.39 -5.58
CA PHE A 148 0.14 6.51 -4.47
C PHE A 148 -0.05 7.78 -3.63
N ILE A 149 -0.38 8.91 -4.26
CA ILE A 149 -0.69 10.16 -3.54
C ILE A 149 -1.94 9.96 -2.65
N LEU A 150 -2.99 9.32 -3.16
CA LEU A 150 -4.18 9.01 -2.37
C LEU A 150 -3.86 8.08 -1.20
N LEU A 151 -3.00 7.09 -1.39
CA LEU A 151 -2.51 6.26 -0.29
C LEU A 151 -1.71 7.07 0.73
N LEU A 152 -0.86 8.00 0.31
CA LEU A 152 -0.13 8.88 1.24
C LEU A 152 -1.07 9.78 2.04
N ILE A 153 -2.07 10.40 1.39
CA ILE A 153 -3.09 11.22 2.07
C ILE A 153 -3.88 10.38 3.07
N SER A 154 -4.21 9.13 2.71
CA SER A 154 -4.89 8.20 3.61
C SER A 154 -4.11 7.97 4.91
N HIS A 155 -2.79 7.82 4.85
CA HIS A 155 -1.94 7.69 6.04
C HIS A 155 -1.88 8.96 6.88
N LEU A 156 -1.81 10.13 6.24
CA LEU A 156 -1.91 11.41 6.96
C LEU A 156 -3.25 11.52 7.71
N LEU A 157 -4.34 11.08 7.09
CA LEU A 157 -5.66 11.06 7.72
C LEU A 157 -5.73 10.03 8.86
N PHE A 158 -5.11 8.85 8.73
CA PHE A 158 -5.03 7.89 9.83
C PHE A 158 -4.24 8.43 11.03
N MET A 159 -3.13 9.13 10.80
CA MET A 159 -2.41 9.80 11.90
C MET A 159 -3.27 10.89 12.54
N SER A 160 -3.95 11.72 11.75
CA SER A 160 -4.86 12.75 12.25
C SER A 160 -6.07 12.16 13.01
N SER A 161 -6.38 10.88 12.82
CA SER A 161 -7.49 10.23 13.55
C SER A 161 -7.25 10.08 15.05
N ILE A 162 -6.01 10.29 15.52
CA ILE A 162 -5.68 10.41 16.94
C ILE A 162 -6.39 11.64 17.55
N ILE A 163 -6.54 12.71 16.78
CA ILE A 163 -7.18 13.96 17.22
C ILE A 163 -8.69 13.87 17.05
N GLU A 164 -9.16 13.41 15.90
CA GLU A 164 -10.58 13.34 15.58
C GLU A 164 -10.95 12.06 14.82
N SER A 165 -11.91 11.30 15.37
CA SER A 165 -12.34 10.02 14.81
C SER A 165 -12.91 10.10 13.39
N SER A 166 -13.37 11.27 12.94
CA SER A 166 -13.90 11.48 11.57
C SER A 166 -12.83 11.19 10.50
N TYR A 167 -11.56 11.54 10.77
CA TYR A 167 -10.45 11.30 9.86
C TYR A 167 -10.17 9.81 9.62
N TYR A 168 -10.58 8.93 10.54
CA TYR A 168 -10.46 7.49 10.34
C TYR A 168 -11.30 7.02 9.14
N PHE A 169 -12.55 7.50 9.05
CA PHE A 169 -13.44 7.15 7.94
C PHE A 169 -12.96 7.76 6.63
N MET A 170 -12.52 9.01 6.66
CA MET A 170 -11.96 9.70 5.48
C MET A 170 -10.69 8.98 5.00
N GLY A 171 -9.81 8.57 5.91
CA GLY A 171 -8.59 7.83 5.60
C GLY A 171 -8.88 6.54 4.84
N HIS A 172 -9.87 5.75 5.29
CA HIS A 172 -10.31 4.54 4.59
C HIS A 172 -10.93 4.85 3.22
N ALA A 173 -11.73 5.91 3.10
CA ALA A 173 -12.33 6.31 1.83
C ALA A 173 -11.26 6.72 0.80
N THR A 174 -10.28 7.52 1.21
CA THR A 174 -9.15 7.92 0.36
C THR A 174 -8.27 6.72 0.00
N GLN A 175 -8.05 5.78 0.94
CA GLN A 175 -7.32 4.53 0.67
C GLN A 175 -7.99 3.72 -0.44
N LEU A 176 -9.31 3.59 -0.36
CA LEU A 176 -10.12 2.86 -1.33
C LEU A 176 -10.01 3.49 -2.72
N LEU A 177 -10.09 4.82 -2.80
CA LEU A 177 -9.90 5.54 -4.07
C LEU A 177 -8.51 5.29 -4.66
N GLY A 178 -7.46 5.29 -3.82
CA GLY A 178 -6.10 4.95 -4.25
C GLY A 178 -6.00 3.55 -4.85
N PHE A 179 -6.64 2.55 -4.22
CA PHE A 179 -6.70 1.19 -4.74
C PHE A 179 -7.51 1.09 -6.05
N ILE A 180 -8.59 1.85 -6.19
CA ILE A 180 -9.37 1.91 -7.43
C ILE A 180 -8.52 2.45 -8.58
N CYS A 181 -7.74 3.53 -8.37
CA CYS A 181 -6.82 4.05 -9.38
C CYS A 181 -5.84 2.98 -9.88
N MET A 182 -5.24 2.24 -8.95
CA MET A 182 -4.29 1.15 -9.26
C MET A 182 -4.96 0.00 -10.00
N LEU A 183 -6.20 -0.37 -9.63
CA LEU A 183 -6.98 -1.39 -10.33
C LEU A 183 -7.31 -0.99 -11.77
N ILE A 184 -7.73 0.27 -11.99
CA ILE A 184 -8.04 0.78 -13.32
C ILE A 184 -6.79 0.76 -14.21
N MET A 185 -5.62 1.14 -13.66
CA MET A 185 -4.36 1.06 -14.42
C MET A 185 -4.06 -0.38 -14.84
N LEU A 186 -4.10 -1.32 -13.90
CA LEU A 186 -3.66 -2.70 -14.16
C LEU A 186 -4.64 -3.48 -15.04
N THR A 187 -5.93 -3.19 -14.94
CA THR A 187 -6.92 -3.73 -15.88
C THR A 187 -6.69 -3.23 -17.31
N LYS A 188 -6.31 -1.96 -17.50
CA LYS A 188 -5.91 -1.43 -18.82
C LYS A 188 -4.60 -2.05 -19.32
N ALA A 189 -3.60 -2.18 -18.45
CA ALA A 189 -2.31 -2.77 -18.79
C ALA A 189 -2.44 -4.26 -19.21
N GLY A 190 -3.31 -5.02 -18.55
CA GLY A 190 -3.57 -6.42 -18.86
C GLY A 190 -4.51 -6.68 -20.05
N ARG A 191 -5.07 -5.63 -20.69
CA ARG A 191 -5.97 -5.72 -21.85
C ARG A 191 -5.32 -5.34 -23.18
N LYS A 192 -4.18 -4.66 -23.18
CA LYS A 192 -3.46 -4.33 -24.43
C LYS A 192 -2.90 -5.61 -25.07
N LYS A 193 -3.62 -6.13 -26.06
CA LYS A 193 -3.06 -6.75 -27.26
C LYS A 193 -2.78 -5.64 -28.27
#